data_AF-A0A8H9YM91-F1
#
_entry.id   AF-A0A8H9YM91-F1
#
_cell.length_a   1.000
_cell.length_b   1.000
_cell.length_c   1.000
_cell.angle_alpha   90.00
_cell.angle_beta   90.00
_cell.angle_gamma   90.00
#
_symmetry.space_group_name_H-M   'P 1'
#
loop_
_entity.id
_entity.type
_entity.pdbx_description
1 polymer ?
#
loop_
_entity_poly.entity_id
_entity_poly.type
_entity_poly.pdbx_seq_one_letter_code
_entity_poly.pdbx_strand_id
1 'polypeptide(L)'
;MLNFSEVLKETIAVSVLSLVCAFAAHATEQAEQRQEARDVRQDTRSQARHDKRECKHNDEKSDHECREEKRDAKQDGRQKARDIKY
;
A
#
# COMPACT_ATOMS: atom_id res chain seq x y z
N MET A 1 17.73 -50.61 1.58
CA MET A 1 16.44 -50.27 0.96
C MET A 1 15.90 -49.07 1.72
N LEU A 2 15.79 -47.90 1.08
CA LEU A 2 15.20 -46.73 1.73
C LEU A 2 13.75 -47.05 2.08
N ASN A 3 13.35 -46.81 3.32
CA ASN A 3 11.97 -47.06 3.76
C ASN A 3 11.05 -46.09 3.03
N PHE A 4 10.25 -46.61 2.09
CA PHE A 4 9.34 -45.81 1.26
C PHE A 4 8.42 -44.93 2.11
N SER A 5 8.01 -45.41 3.29
CA SER A 5 7.20 -44.67 4.25
C SER A 5 7.92 -43.48 4.89
N GLU A 6 9.24 -43.53 5.06
CA GLU A 6 10.03 -42.39 5.57
C GLU A 6 10.25 -41.35 4.48
N VAL A 7 10.60 -41.78 3.27
CA VAL A 7 10.74 -40.88 2.11
C VAL A 7 9.42 -40.15 1.84
N LEU A 8 8.27 -40.82 1.98
CA LEU A 8 6.96 -40.21 1.79
C LEU A 8 6.61 -39.18 2.89
N LYS A 9 7.02 -39.43 4.14
CA LYS A 9 6.81 -38.46 5.25
C LYS A 9 7.69 -37.23 5.09
N GLU A 10 8.97 -37.41 4.74
CA GLU A 10 9.88 -36.29 4.55
C GLU A 10 9.49 -35.43 3.34
N THR A 11 9.08 -36.04 2.23
CA THR A 11 8.59 -35.30 1.06
C THR A 11 7.31 -34.51 1.37
N ILE A 12 6.37 -35.10 2.12
CA ILE A 12 5.19 -34.36 2.60
C ILE A 12 5.62 -33.19 3.49
N ALA A 13 6.49 -33.41 4.48
CA ALA A 13 6.94 -32.37 5.40
C ALA A 13 7.62 -31.19 4.64
N VAL A 14 8.50 -31.49 3.69
CA VAL A 14 9.16 -30.48 2.85
C VAL A 14 8.15 -29.74 1.97
N SER A 15 7.19 -30.44 1.36
CA SER A 15 6.16 -29.80 0.53
C SER A 15 5.27 -28.85 1.34
N VAL A 16 4.87 -29.25 2.55
CA VAL A 16 4.07 -28.41 3.46
C VAL A 16 4.86 -27.20 3.90
N LEU A 17 6.12 -27.37 4.30
CA LEU A 17 6.98 -26.26 4.70
C LEU A 17 7.16 -25.25 3.57
N SER A 18 7.37 -25.73 2.35
CA SER A 18 7.52 -24.89 1.16
C SER A 18 6.28 -24.05 0.89
N LEU A 19 5.09 -24.65 0.99
CA LEU A 19 3.81 -23.95 0.87
C LEU A 19 3.66 -22.88 1.96
N VAL A 20 3.92 -23.21 3.22
CA VAL A 20 3.83 -22.26 4.35
C VAL A 20 4.76 -21.06 4.13
N CYS A 21 6.00 -21.28 3.70
CA CYS A 21 6.94 -20.20 3.39
C CYS A 21 6.43 -19.32 2.24
N ALA A 22 5.90 -19.91 1.17
CA ALA A 22 5.34 -19.15 0.04
C ALA A 22 4.14 -18.29 0.46
N PHE A 23 3.23 -18.83 1.27
CA PHE A 23 2.10 -18.07 1.81
C PHE A 23 2.55 -16.93 2.73
N ALA A 24 3.54 -17.18 3.59
CA ALA A 24 4.08 -16.15 4.48
C ALA A 24 4.70 -14.99 3.68
N ALA A 25 5.48 -15.30 2.64
CA ALA A 25 6.10 -14.29 1.77
C ALA A 25 5.04 -13.43 1.05
N HIS A 26 4.01 -14.05 0.49
CA HIS A 26 2.92 -13.32 -0.16
C HIS A 26 2.13 -12.45 0.85
N ALA A 27 1.92 -12.95 2.07
CA ALA A 27 1.24 -12.20 3.12
C ALA A 27 2.05 -10.96 3.55
N THR A 28 3.38 -11.06 3.63
CA THR A 28 4.25 -9.94 3.96
C THR A 28 4.27 -8.87 2.87
N GLU A 29 4.40 -9.27 1.60
CA GLU A 29 4.36 -8.34 0.47
C GLU A 29 3.03 -7.59 0.41
N GLN A 30 1.92 -8.30 0.61
CA GLN A 30 0.60 -7.69 0.63
C GLN A 30 0.40 -6.73 1.83
N ALA A 31 1.03 -7.00 2.96
CA ALA A 31 1.00 -6.09 4.12
C ALA A 31 1.77 -4.79 3.83
N GLU A 32 2.93 -4.90 3.18
CA GLU A 32 3.75 -3.75 2.76
C GLU A 32 3.00 -2.87 1.77
N GLN A 33 2.40 -3.45 0.73
CA GLN A 33 1.59 -2.71 -0.24
C GLN A 33 0.41 -1.97 0.41
N ARG A 34 -0.26 -2.58 1.40
CA ARG A 34 -1.33 -1.90 2.16
C ARG A 34 -0.79 -0.73 2.98
N GLN A 35 0.43 -0.86 3.51
CA GLN A 35 1.08 0.20 4.28
C GLN A 35 1.48 1.36 3.36
N GLU A 36 2.12 1.08 2.23
CA GLU A 36 2.48 2.08 1.21
C GLU A 36 1.24 2.86 0.74
N ALA A 37 0.14 2.15 0.46
CA ALA A 37 -1.11 2.78 0.08
C ALA A 37 -1.71 3.65 1.21
N ARG A 38 -1.42 3.37 2.49
CA ARG A 38 -1.83 4.26 3.59
C ARG A 38 -0.94 5.49 3.64
N ASP A 39 0.36 5.32 3.47
CA ASP A 39 1.34 6.40 3.54
C ASP A 39 1.10 7.43 2.42
N VAL A 40 0.88 6.98 1.18
CA VAL A 40 0.48 7.86 0.06
C VAL A 40 -0.77 8.69 0.40
N ARG A 41 -1.77 8.07 1.05
CA ARG A 41 -3.00 8.80 1.45
C ARG A 41 -2.73 9.81 2.55
N GLN A 42 -1.84 9.52 3.50
CA GLN A 42 -1.51 10.43 4.60
C GLN A 42 -0.66 11.59 4.11
N ASP A 43 0.37 11.31 3.31
CA ASP A 43 1.27 12.31 2.75
C ASP A 43 0.50 13.27 1.86
N THR A 44 -0.29 12.74 0.92
CA THR A 44 -1.13 13.59 0.06
C THR A 44 -2.12 14.42 0.87
N ARG A 45 -2.68 13.86 1.94
CA ARG A 45 -3.59 14.59 2.83
C ARG A 45 -2.89 15.70 3.61
N SER A 46 -1.64 15.49 4.03
CA SER A 46 -0.82 16.48 4.73
C SER A 46 -0.41 17.60 3.76
N GLN A 47 0.15 17.22 2.61
CA GLN A 47 0.60 18.12 1.56
C GLN A 47 -0.55 19.00 1.06
N ALA A 48 -1.70 18.42 0.68
CA ALA A 48 -2.84 19.21 0.21
C ALA A 48 -3.38 20.21 1.26
N ARG A 49 -3.18 19.96 2.57
CA ARG A 49 -3.50 20.96 3.61
C ARG A 49 -2.44 22.06 3.68
N HIS A 50 -1.17 21.72 3.48
CA HIS A 50 -0.08 22.68 3.39
C HIS A 50 -0.28 23.58 2.18
N ASP A 51 -0.45 23.01 0.99
CA ASP A 51 -0.66 23.74 -0.27
C ASP A 51 -1.88 24.66 -0.19
N LYS A 52 -2.97 24.23 0.46
CA LYS A 52 -4.13 25.11 0.69
C LYS A 52 -3.75 26.36 1.52
N ARG A 53 -2.93 26.19 2.56
CA ARG A 53 -2.51 27.31 3.41
C ARG A 53 -1.62 28.27 2.63
N GLU A 54 -0.71 27.74 1.82
CA GLU A 54 0.16 28.53 0.95
C GLU A 54 -0.64 29.28 -0.12
N CYS A 55 -1.58 28.61 -0.80
CA CYS A 55 -2.51 29.22 -1.76
C CYS A 55 -3.26 30.42 -1.18
N LYS A 56 -3.74 30.31 0.07
CA LYS A 56 -4.37 31.43 0.78
C LYS A 56 -3.39 32.54 1.16
N HIS A 57 -2.15 32.20 1.46
CA HIS A 57 -1.15 33.17 1.91
C HIS A 57 -0.63 34.00 0.75
N ASN A 58 -0.49 33.40 -0.44
CA ASN A 58 0.06 34.07 -1.60
C ASN A 58 -0.99 34.95 -2.32
N ASP A 59 -2.25 34.97 -1.86
CA ASP A 59 -3.39 35.69 -2.46
C ASP A 59 -3.53 35.47 -3.99
N GLU A 60 -3.00 34.35 -4.50
CA GLU A 60 -3.00 34.02 -5.92
C GLU A 60 -4.39 33.62 -6.44
N LYS A 61 -5.23 33.09 -5.55
CA LYS A 61 -6.52 32.46 -5.88
C LYS A 61 -7.57 32.73 -4.79
N SER A 62 -8.84 32.60 -5.17
CA SER A 62 -9.95 32.65 -4.22
C SER A 62 -9.95 31.45 -3.24
N ASP A 63 -10.56 31.57 -2.06
CA ASP A 63 -10.71 30.42 -1.14
C ASP A 63 -11.51 29.27 -1.77
N HIS A 64 -12.35 29.57 -2.77
CA HIS A 64 -13.07 28.55 -3.54
C HIS A 64 -12.08 27.69 -4.35
N GLU A 65 -11.26 28.32 -5.17
CA GLU A 65 -10.24 27.64 -5.99
C GLU A 65 -9.25 26.87 -5.11
N CYS A 66 -8.71 27.48 -4.05
CA CYS A 66 -7.83 26.75 -3.12
C CYS A 66 -8.52 25.54 -2.43
N ARG A 67 -9.86 25.52 -2.31
CA ARG A 67 -10.60 24.36 -1.79
C ARG A 67 -10.77 23.27 -2.82
N GLU A 68 -11.00 23.64 -4.08
CA GLU A 68 -11.11 22.70 -5.19
C GLU A 68 -9.79 22.00 -5.44
N GLU A 69 -8.69 22.74 -5.54
CA GLU A 69 -7.36 22.13 -5.74
C GLU A 69 -6.99 21.16 -4.62
N LYS A 70 -7.31 21.49 -3.37
CA LYS A 70 -7.15 20.56 -2.24
C LYS A 70 -8.02 19.30 -2.40
N ARG A 71 -9.24 19.43 -2.93
CA ARG A 71 -10.12 18.27 -3.18
C ARG A 71 -9.52 17.39 -4.27
N ASP A 72 -9.06 17.99 -5.36
CA ASP A 72 -8.50 17.30 -6.51
C ASP A 72 -7.20 16.58 -6.15
N ALA A 73 -6.27 17.26 -5.47
CA ALA A 73 -5.06 16.64 -4.94
C ALA A 73 -5.38 15.42 -4.05
N LYS A 74 -6.44 15.49 -3.24
CA LYS A 74 -6.88 14.34 -2.42
C LYS A 74 -7.56 13.24 -3.24
N GLN A 75 -8.20 13.55 -4.36
CA GLN A 75 -8.70 12.53 -5.27
C GLN A 75 -7.54 11.81 -5.95
N ASP A 76 -6.57 12.54 -6.44
CA ASP A 76 -5.36 11.98 -7.04
C ASP A 76 -4.60 11.09 -6.07
N GLY A 77 -4.40 11.53 -4.83
CA GLY A 77 -3.78 10.69 -3.79
C GLY A 77 -4.58 9.42 -3.48
N ARG A 78 -5.92 9.48 -3.54
CA ARG A 78 -6.76 8.29 -3.38
C ARG A 78 -6.64 7.34 -4.57
N GLN A 79 -6.50 7.89 -5.78
CA GLN A 79 -6.32 7.10 -6.99
C GLN A 79 -4.95 6.42 -7.01
N LYS A 80 -3.87 7.17 -6.76
CA LYS A 80 -2.51 6.62 -6.61
C LYS A 80 -2.47 5.48 -5.59
N ALA A 81 -3.13 5.65 -4.45
CA ALA A 81 -3.20 4.62 -3.42
C ALA A 81 -4.13 3.42 -3.76
N ARG A 82 -4.94 3.51 -4.82
CA ARG A 82 -5.67 2.35 -5.38
C ARG A 82 -4.83 1.63 -6.44
N ASP A 83 -3.95 2.36 -7.11
CA ASP A 83 -3.05 1.81 -8.12
C ASP A 83 -1.95 0.94 -7.49
N ILE A 84 -1.63 1.18 -6.20
CA ILE A 84 -0.89 0.24 -5.36
C ILE A 84 -1.77 -1.00 -5.13
N LYS A 85 -1.53 -2.05 -5.92
CA LYS A 85 -2.21 -3.35 -5.83
C LYS A 85 -1.79 -4.10 -4.57
N TYR A 86 -2.65 -5.04 -4.18
CA TYR A 86 -2.54 -6.02 -3.10
C TYR A 86 -2.75 -7.42 -3.67
#